data_AF-A0A9E2RYZ6-F1
#
_entry.id   AF-A0A9E2RYZ6-F1
#
_cell.length_a   1.000
_cell.length_b   1.000
_cell.length_c   1.000
_cell.angle_alpha   90.00
_cell.angle_beta   90.00
_cell.angle_gamma   90.00
#
_symmetry.space_group_name_H-M   'P 1'
#
loop_
_entity.id
_entity.type
_entity.pdbx_description
1 polymer ?
#
loop_
_entity_poly.entity_id
_entity_poly.type
_entity_poly.pdbx_seq_one_letter_code
_entity_poly.pdbx_strand_id
1 'polypeptide(L)'
;MTEPAVDLREAVVTSGNFPLLSGVTLRVEPGTLLVLRGGNGAGKTSLLRLVSGLDRLRGGEGRVLGVDLATGDRRALRRRVGWMGHEGSFYGDLTVRENLEFAARSLERPLADIDPALERVGLGARRDTPTRQLSAGQRRRLALGWLIIRRAELWLLDEPHAALDEAARDLVDRLVTDAVGVGVTVIVSAHDDVTGLGGARHEVVILGGRVAGSS
;
A
#
# COMPACT_ATOMS: atom_id res chain seq x y z
N MET A 1 8.94 -24.24 4.38
CA MET A 1 9.07 -22.79 4.63
C MET A 1 8.30 -22.08 3.55
N THR A 2 7.37 -21.21 3.93
CA THR A 2 6.57 -20.41 2.98
C THR A 2 7.49 -19.38 2.30
N GLU A 3 7.24 -19.09 1.02
CA GLU A 3 7.97 -18.05 0.30
C GLU A 3 7.61 -16.66 0.86
N PRO A 4 8.57 -15.75 1.08
CA PRO A 4 8.29 -14.43 1.63
C PRO A 4 7.45 -13.59 0.65
N ALA A 5 6.62 -12.70 1.18
CA ALA A 5 5.88 -11.74 0.37
C ALA A 5 6.82 -10.70 -0.28
N VAL A 6 7.90 -10.34 0.40
CA VAL A 6 8.97 -9.45 -0.10
C VAL A 6 10.32 -9.99 0.34
N ASP A 7 11.26 -10.12 -0.59
CA ASP A 7 12.67 -10.44 -0.32
C ASP A 7 13.55 -9.52 -1.16
N LEU A 8 14.20 -8.55 -0.51
CA LEU A 8 15.14 -7.61 -1.10
C LEU A 8 16.53 -7.85 -0.52
N ARG A 9 17.56 -7.82 -1.36
CA ARG A 9 18.96 -7.95 -0.96
C ARG A 9 19.78 -6.87 -1.63
N GLU A 10 20.38 -5.99 -0.82
CA GLU A 10 21.19 -4.88 -1.29
C GLU A 10 20.49 -4.06 -2.40
N ALA A 11 19.18 -3.89 -2.31
CA ALA A 11 18.37 -3.28 -3.36
C ALA A 11 18.70 -1.79 -3.53
N VAL A 12 18.97 -1.40 -4.77
CA VAL A 12 19.31 -0.02 -5.15
C VAL A 12 18.26 0.53 -6.11
N VAL A 13 17.82 1.77 -5.86
CA VAL A 13 16.91 2.53 -6.73
C VAL A 13 17.47 3.93 -6.88
N THR A 14 17.40 4.48 -8.10
CA THR A 14 17.89 5.83 -8.40
C THR A 14 16.82 6.65 -9.13
N SER A 15 16.85 7.97 -8.90
CA SER A 15 16.18 8.98 -9.72
C SER A 15 17.26 9.77 -10.45
N GLY A 16 17.42 9.52 -11.74
CA GLY A 16 18.61 9.96 -12.47
C GLY A 16 19.88 9.41 -11.79
N ASN A 17 20.77 10.32 -11.40
CA ASN A 17 22.03 10.00 -10.71
C ASN A 17 21.90 10.00 -9.18
N PHE A 18 20.73 10.33 -8.62
CA PHE A 18 20.55 10.41 -7.18
C PHE A 18 20.03 9.08 -6.62
N PRO A 19 20.72 8.45 -5.65
CA PRO A 19 20.25 7.21 -5.04
C PRO A 19 19.08 7.49 -4.10
N LEU A 20 17.93 6.86 -4.40
CA LEU A 20 16.75 6.86 -3.55
C LEU A 20 16.80 5.74 -2.51
N LEU A 21 17.33 4.58 -2.91
CA LEU A 21 17.65 3.45 -2.05
C LEU A 21 19.09 3.01 -2.33
N SER A 22 19.84 2.73 -1.27
CA SER A 22 21.30 2.62 -1.30
C SER A 22 21.77 1.30 -0.69
N GLY A 23 21.16 0.18 -1.08
CA GLY A 23 21.47 -1.16 -0.56
C GLY A 23 20.50 -1.59 0.53
N VAL A 24 19.20 -1.65 0.22
CA VAL A 24 18.17 -2.10 1.16
C VAL A 24 18.09 -3.63 1.15
N THR A 25 18.32 -4.25 2.31
CA THR A 25 18.02 -5.65 2.56
C THR A 25 16.80 -5.74 3.47
N LEU A 26 15.73 -6.38 3.00
CA LEU A 26 14.44 -6.44 3.69
C LEU A 26 13.72 -7.74 3.35
N ARG A 27 13.20 -8.42 4.37
CA ARG A 27 12.35 -9.60 4.22
C ARG A 27 11.03 -9.39 4.94
N VAL A 28 9.91 -9.69 4.25
CA VAL A 28 8.55 -9.58 4.79
C VAL A 28 7.82 -10.89 4.55
N GLU A 29 7.31 -11.49 5.61
CA GLU A 29 6.59 -12.75 5.53
C GLU A 29 5.13 -12.52 5.06
N PRO A 30 4.47 -13.54 4.47
CA PRO A 30 3.08 -13.45 4.08
C PRO A 30 2.15 -13.24 5.29
N GLY A 31 1.10 -12.42 5.12
CA GLY A 31 0.09 -12.20 6.17
C GLY A 31 0.60 -11.44 7.40
N THR A 32 1.69 -10.69 7.29
CA THR A 32 2.21 -9.85 8.38
C THR A 32 2.03 -8.36 8.11
N LEU A 33 2.13 -7.56 9.16
CA LEU A 33 2.21 -6.11 9.09
C LEU A 33 3.66 -5.64 9.26
N LEU A 34 4.17 -4.89 8.29
CA LEU A 34 5.43 -4.15 8.42
C LEU A 34 5.16 -2.65 8.52
N VAL A 35 5.74 -2.01 9.53
CA VAL A 35 5.76 -0.55 9.67
C VAL A 35 7.14 -0.01 9.28
N LEU A 36 7.20 0.80 8.23
CA LEU A 36 8.37 1.55 7.82
C LEU A 36 8.39 2.90 8.53
N ARG A 37 9.36 3.10 9.43
CA ARG A 37 9.60 4.36 10.13
C ARG A 37 10.75 5.14 9.51
N GLY A 38 10.74 6.46 9.69
CA GLY A 38 11.83 7.34 9.27
C GLY A 38 11.34 8.73 8.90
N GLY A 39 12.24 9.71 8.86
CA GLY A 39 11.92 11.09 8.50
C GLY A 39 11.50 11.28 7.04
N ASN A 40 11.14 12.51 6.68
CA ASN A 40 10.87 12.90 5.30
C ASN A 40 12.15 12.73 4.45
N GLY A 41 11.99 12.20 3.24
CA GLY A 41 13.12 11.93 2.35
C GLY A 41 13.99 10.73 2.73
N ALA A 42 13.63 9.97 3.77
CA ALA A 42 14.41 8.80 4.18
C ALA A 42 14.43 7.67 3.14
N GLY A 43 13.46 7.62 2.21
CA GLY A 43 13.35 6.58 1.19
C GLY A 43 12.16 5.63 1.34
N LYS A 44 11.26 5.86 2.31
CA LYS A 44 10.07 5.03 2.57
C LYS A 44 9.18 4.87 1.32
N THR A 45 8.76 6.00 0.73
CA THR A 45 7.96 6.02 -0.50
C THR A 45 8.69 5.33 -1.65
N SER A 46 10.00 5.54 -1.80
CA SER A 46 10.81 4.89 -2.84
C SER A 46 10.86 3.37 -2.66
N LEU A 47 10.95 2.89 -1.42
CA LEU A 47 10.88 1.47 -1.09
C LEU A 47 9.52 0.88 -1.44
N LEU A 48 8.42 1.53 -1.07
CA LEU A 48 7.09 1.07 -1.42
C LEU A 48 6.86 1.08 -2.96
N ARG A 49 7.39 2.09 -3.67
CA ARG A 49 7.33 2.15 -5.14
C ARG A 49 8.15 1.05 -5.82
N LEU A 50 9.29 0.66 -5.25
CA LEU A 50 10.05 -0.50 -5.71
C LEU A 50 9.23 -1.78 -5.52
N VAL A 51 8.69 -2.00 -4.31
CA VAL A 51 7.93 -3.21 -3.98
C VAL A 51 6.64 -3.33 -4.79
N SER A 52 5.98 -2.22 -5.12
CA SER A 52 4.83 -2.21 -6.03
C SER A 52 5.17 -2.54 -7.49
N GLY A 53 6.46 -2.56 -7.86
CA GLY A 53 6.90 -2.69 -9.24
C GLY A 53 6.65 -1.45 -10.09
N LEU A 54 6.44 -0.28 -9.47
CA LEU A 54 6.37 1.02 -10.15
C LEU A 54 7.76 1.55 -10.51
N ASP A 55 8.72 1.41 -9.60
CA ASP A 55 10.12 1.76 -9.84
C ASP A 55 10.95 0.53 -10.24
N ARG A 56 12.07 0.77 -10.92
CA ARG A 56 12.96 -0.29 -11.40
C ARG A 56 14.12 -0.50 -10.42
N LEU A 57 14.36 -1.76 -10.06
CA LEU A 57 15.57 -2.17 -9.35
C LEU A 57 16.80 -1.89 -10.23
N ARG A 58 17.76 -1.13 -9.71
CA ARG A 58 19.00 -0.72 -10.41
C ARG A 58 20.22 -1.54 -10.01
N GLY A 59 20.18 -2.15 -8.83
CA GLY A 59 21.21 -3.04 -8.30
C GLY A 59 20.66 -3.87 -7.15
N GLY A 60 21.39 -4.92 -6.78
CA GLY A 60 20.93 -5.93 -5.83
C GLY A 60 19.93 -6.91 -6.43
N GLU A 61 19.23 -7.63 -5.55
CA GLU A 61 18.20 -8.61 -5.90
C GLU A 61 16.87 -8.22 -5.25
N GLY A 62 15.76 -8.59 -5.89
CA GLY A 62 14.44 -8.31 -5.34
C GLY A 62 13.37 -9.23 -5.90
N ARG A 63 12.61 -9.86 -5.01
CA ARG A 63 11.44 -10.67 -5.34
C ARG A 63 10.25 -10.19 -4.52
N VAL A 64 9.10 -10.04 -5.17
CA VAL A 64 7.84 -9.66 -4.51
C VAL A 64 6.76 -10.62 -4.96
N LEU A 65 6.10 -11.27 -4.01
CA LEU A 65 5.05 -12.28 -4.26
C LEU A 65 5.49 -13.34 -5.28
N GLY A 66 6.74 -13.79 -5.19
CA GLY A 66 7.34 -14.75 -6.12
C GLY A 66 7.80 -14.17 -7.48
N VAL A 67 7.55 -12.89 -7.76
CA VAL A 67 7.96 -12.23 -9.02
C VAL A 67 9.31 -11.53 -8.83
N ASP A 68 10.29 -11.91 -9.65
CA ASP A 68 11.58 -11.23 -9.72
C ASP A 68 11.44 -9.81 -10.29
N LEU A 69 11.94 -8.80 -9.58
CA LEU A 69 11.77 -7.38 -9.94
C LEU A 69 12.65 -6.94 -11.12
N ALA A 70 13.74 -7.68 -11.42
CA ALA A 70 14.65 -7.36 -12.51
C ALA A 70 14.20 -7.99 -13.83
N THR A 71 13.66 -9.21 -13.79
CA THR A 71 13.41 -10.06 -14.96
C THR A 71 11.96 -10.52 -15.12
N GLY A 72 11.17 -10.51 -14.04
CA GLY A 72 9.81 -11.03 -14.03
C GLY A 72 8.75 -10.09 -14.60
N ASP A 73 7.52 -10.61 -14.73
CA ASP A 73 6.37 -9.84 -15.20
C ASP A 73 5.85 -8.89 -14.12
N ARG A 74 6.42 -7.68 -14.09
CA ARG A 74 5.98 -6.60 -13.20
C ARG A 74 4.53 -6.17 -13.45
N ARG A 75 3.94 -6.42 -14.63
CA ARG A 75 2.53 -6.12 -14.90
C ARG A 75 1.63 -7.10 -14.16
N ALA A 76 1.97 -8.38 -14.17
CA ALA A 76 1.29 -9.39 -13.35
C ALA A 76 1.44 -9.08 -11.86
N LEU A 77 2.63 -8.68 -11.40
CA LEU A 77 2.84 -8.24 -10.01
C LEU A 77 1.91 -7.08 -9.63
N ARG A 78 1.84 -6.03 -10.44
CA ARG A 78 0.98 -4.86 -10.18
C ARG A 78 -0.50 -5.21 -10.06
N ARG A 79 -0.97 -6.34 -10.60
CA ARG A 79 -2.36 -6.80 -10.42
C ARG A 79 -2.62 -7.35 -9.01
N ARG A 80 -1.59 -7.89 -8.36
CA ARG A 80 -1.63 -8.51 -7.03
C ARG A 80 -1.26 -7.53 -5.90
N VAL A 81 -0.57 -6.45 -6.23
CA VAL A 81 -0.17 -5.40 -5.27
C VAL A 81 -1.11 -4.19 -5.34
N GLY A 82 -1.60 -3.75 -4.18
CA GLY A 82 -2.36 -2.54 -3.99
C GLY A 82 -1.49 -1.40 -3.46
N TRP A 83 -1.44 -0.27 -4.17
CA TRP A 83 -0.65 0.91 -3.81
C TRP A 83 -1.58 2.08 -3.47
N MET A 84 -1.40 2.65 -2.28
CA MET A 84 -2.00 3.92 -1.86
C MET A 84 -0.89 4.95 -1.65
N GLY A 85 -0.63 5.74 -2.67
CA GLY A 85 0.26 6.90 -2.58
C GLY A 85 -0.44 8.16 -2.04
N HIS A 86 0.29 9.27 -2.02
CA HIS A 86 -0.18 10.58 -1.56
C HIS A 86 -1.32 11.17 -2.42
N GLU A 87 -1.31 10.93 -3.72
CA GLU A 87 -2.36 11.37 -4.63
C GLU A 87 -3.18 10.16 -5.11
N GLY A 88 -4.45 10.08 -4.68
CA GLY A 88 -5.37 9.07 -5.18
C GLY A 88 -5.76 9.37 -6.63
N SER A 89 -5.43 8.47 -7.56
CA SER A 89 -5.76 8.63 -8.99
C SER A 89 -7.22 8.26 -9.29
N PHE A 90 -8.17 8.97 -8.68
CA PHE A 90 -9.60 8.81 -8.97
C PHE A 90 -10.07 9.81 -10.01
N TYR A 91 -11.02 9.38 -10.84
CA TYR A 91 -11.70 10.27 -11.77
C TYR A 91 -12.65 11.16 -10.99
N GLY A 92 -12.34 12.46 -10.95
CA GLY A 92 -13.07 13.44 -10.13
C GLY A 92 -14.54 13.60 -10.52
N ASP A 93 -14.85 13.46 -11.81
CA ASP A 93 -16.21 13.60 -12.35
C ASP A 93 -17.05 12.33 -12.19
N LEU A 94 -16.40 11.17 -12.00
CA LEU A 94 -17.09 9.94 -11.67
C LEU A 94 -17.47 9.93 -10.19
N THR A 95 -18.62 9.33 -9.90
CA THR A 95 -19.07 9.03 -8.54
C THR A 95 -18.12 8.06 -7.84
N VAL A 96 -18.24 8.01 -6.52
CA VAL A 96 -17.55 7.03 -5.66
C VAL A 96 -17.75 5.61 -6.18
N ARG A 97 -19.01 5.24 -6.48
CA ARG A 97 -19.37 3.91 -6.98
C ARG A 97 -18.79 3.65 -8.37
N GLU A 98 -18.91 4.59 -9.30
CA GLU A 98 -18.37 4.45 -10.67
C GLU A 98 -16.85 4.28 -10.69
N ASN A 99 -16.12 4.96 -9.80
CA ASN A 99 -14.67 4.75 -9.65
C ASN A 99 -14.34 3.31 -9.25
N LEU A 100 -15.11 2.72 -8.32
CA LEU A 100 -14.94 1.33 -7.92
C LEU A 100 -15.40 0.34 -8.98
N GLU A 101 -16.47 0.65 -9.72
CA GLU A 101 -16.92 -0.15 -10.87
C GLU A 101 -15.87 -0.21 -11.96
N PHE A 102 -15.25 0.93 -12.30
CA PHE A 102 -14.17 0.99 -13.27
C PHE A 102 -13.01 0.08 -12.88
N ALA A 103 -12.59 0.13 -11.61
CA ALA A 103 -11.55 -0.72 -11.08
C ALA A 103 -11.93 -2.20 -11.09
N ALA A 104 -13.15 -2.54 -10.66
CA ALA A 104 -13.65 -3.90 -10.63
C ALA A 104 -13.69 -4.52 -12.03
N ARG A 105 -14.22 -3.80 -13.03
CA ARG A 105 -14.27 -4.26 -14.43
C ARG A 105 -12.86 -4.47 -15.01
N SER A 106 -11.95 -3.54 -14.75
CA SER A 106 -10.56 -3.61 -15.23
C SER A 106 -9.78 -4.80 -14.66
N LEU A 107 -10.25 -5.37 -13.55
CA LEU A 107 -9.64 -6.49 -12.84
C LEU A 107 -10.51 -7.75 -12.84
N GLU A 108 -11.59 -7.75 -13.63
CA GLU A 108 -12.54 -8.87 -13.74
C GLU A 108 -13.09 -9.31 -12.36
N ARG A 109 -13.44 -8.32 -11.52
CA ARG A 109 -13.99 -8.53 -10.17
C ARG A 109 -15.52 -8.37 -10.14
N PRO A 110 -16.24 -9.07 -9.25
CA PRO A 110 -17.68 -8.95 -9.12
C PRO A 110 -18.09 -7.53 -8.70
N LEU A 111 -19.07 -6.96 -9.41
CA LEU A 111 -19.65 -5.66 -9.03
C LEU A 111 -20.45 -5.72 -7.72
N ALA A 112 -20.91 -6.93 -7.34
CA ALA A 112 -21.63 -7.16 -6.09
C ALA A 112 -20.79 -6.86 -4.83
N ASP A 113 -19.46 -6.84 -4.94
CA ASP A 113 -18.56 -6.54 -3.83
C ASP A 113 -18.45 -5.03 -3.55
N ILE A 114 -18.96 -4.16 -4.44
CA ILE A 114 -18.78 -2.70 -4.37
C ILE A 114 -19.52 -2.09 -3.19
N ASP A 115 -20.81 -2.35 -3.06
CA ASP A 115 -21.60 -1.77 -1.98
C ASP A 115 -21.10 -2.25 -0.60
N PRO A 116 -20.81 -3.55 -0.38
CA PRO A 116 -20.14 -4.01 0.85
C PRO A 116 -18.80 -3.32 1.12
N ALA A 117 -17.96 -3.10 0.11
CA ALA A 117 -16.69 -2.40 0.29
C ALA A 117 -16.92 -0.92 0.68
N LEU A 118 -17.91 -0.26 0.10
CA LEU A 118 -18.28 1.12 0.44
C LEU A 118 -18.81 1.24 1.87
N GLU A 119 -19.59 0.28 2.34
CA GLU A 119 -20.04 0.24 3.74
C GLU A 119 -18.85 0.07 4.69
N ARG A 120 -17.92 -0.85 4.39
CA ARG A 120 -16.73 -1.08 5.23
C ARG A 120 -15.85 0.16 5.38
N VAL A 121 -15.78 1.02 4.36
CA VAL A 121 -15.01 2.27 4.41
C VAL A 121 -15.86 3.50 4.81
N GLY A 122 -17.11 3.29 5.21
CA GLY A 122 -18.01 4.35 5.66
C GLY A 122 -18.37 5.37 4.56
N LEU A 123 -18.46 4.92 3.31
CA LEU A 123 -18.84 5.72 2.14
C LEU A 123 -20.15 5.26 1.48
N GLY A 124 -20.89 4.31 2.06
CA GLY A 124 -22.18 3.84 1.55
C GLY A 124 -23.16 4.96 1.19
N ALA A 125 -23.39 5.89 2.13
CA ALA A 125 -24.24 7.07 1.93
C ALA A 125 -23.69 8.10 0.91
N ARG A 126 -22.45 7.94 0.45
CA ARG A 126 -21.78 8.83 -0.51
C ARG A 126 -21.51 8.15 -1.86
N ARG A 127 -22.03 6.94 -2.08
CA ARG A 127 -21.77 6.13 -3.29
C ARG A 127 -22.05 6.88 -4.60
N ASP A 128 -23.08 7.73 -4.61
CA ASP A 128 -23.50 8.51 -5.79
C ASP A 128 -22.91 9.94 -5.81
N THR A 129 -21.97 10.25 -4.91
CA THR A 129 -21.30 11.56 -4.85
C THR A 129 -20.10 11.60 -5.81
N PRO A 130 -19.96 12.63 -6.67
CA PRO A 130 -18.76 12.82 -7.49
C PRO A 130 -17.48 12.92 -6.64
N THR A 131 -16.42 12.23 -7.06
CA THR A 131 -15.21 12.08 -6.23
C THR A 131 -14.50 13.40 -5.95
N ARG A 132 -14.63 14.38 -6.86
CA ARG A 132 -14.11 15.75 -6.65
C ARG A 132 -14.74 16.48 -5.46
N GLN A 133 -15.92 16.06 -5.01
CA GLN A 133 -16.62 16.66 -3.86
C GLN A 133 -16.24 16.02 -2.52
N LEU A 134 -15.46 14.94 -2.53
CA LEU A 134 -15.02 14.29 -1.30
C LEU A 134 -14.00 15.16 -0.55
N SER A 135 -14.00 15.07 0.78
CA SER A 135 -12.88 15.55 1.58
C SER A 135 -11.62 14.71 1.34
N ALA A 136 -10.45 15.19 1.78
CA ALA A 136 -9.22 14.41 1.69
C ALA A 136 -9.34 13.06 2.43
N GLY A 137 -9.91 13.05 3.64
CA GLY A 137 -10.15 11.82 4.39
C GLY A 137 -11.15 10.88 3.72
N GLN A 138 -12.19 11.40 3.07
CA GLN A 138 -13.11 10.58 2.27
C GLN A 138 -12.43 9.97 1.04
N ARG A 139 -11.56 10.71 0.34
CA ARG A 139 -10.73 10.14 -0.75
C ARG A 139 -9.79 9.05 -0.25
N ARG A 140 -9.21 9.21 0.94
CA ARG A 140 -8.38 8.18 1.58
C ARG A 140 -9.17 6.90 1.83
N ARG A 141 -10.39 7.03 2.36
CA ARG A 141 -11.31 5.91 2.59
C ARG A 141 -11.74 5.23 1.28
N LEU A 142 -11.97 6.01 0.22
CA LEU A 142 -12.22 5.47 -1.12
C LEU A 142 -11.04 4.64 -1.62
N ALA A 143 -9.80 5.07 -1.37
CA ALA A 143 -8.61 4.30 -1.72
C ALA A 143 -8.49 2.98 -0.95
N LEU A 144 -8.93 2.91 0.31
CA LEU A 144 -9.03 1.63 1.02
C LEU A 144 -10.10 0.73 0.38
N GLY A 145 -11.25 1.30 0.01
CA GLY A 145 -12.33 0.57 -0.67
C GLY A 145 -11.85 0.00 -2.01
N TRP A 146 -11.05 0.77 -2.74
CA TRP A 146 -10.39 0.32 -3.96
C TRP A 146 -9.48 -0.89 -3.69
N LEU A 147 -8.61 -0.85 -2.67
CA LEU A 147 -7.73 -1.97 -2.31
C LEU A 147 -8.51 -3.26 -2.01
N ILE A 148 -9.64 -3.14 -1.30
CA ILE A 148 -10.56 -4.26 -1.01
C ILE A 148 -11.10 -4.86 -2.32
N ILE A 149 -11.60 -4.02 -3.24
CA ILE A 149 -12.17 -4.47 -4.52
C ILE A 149 -11.13 -5.19 -5.38
N ARG A 150 -9.87 -4.75 -5.36
CA ARG A 150 -8.81 -5.43 -6.11
C ARG A 150 -8.52 -6.84 -5.62
N ARG A 151 -8.81 -7.12 -4.35
CA ARG A 151 -8.36 -8.32 -3.63
C ARG A 151 -6.84 -8.47 -3.73
N ALA A 152 -6.12 -7.39 -3.43
CA ALA A 152 -4.67 -7.39 -3.45
C ALA A 152 -4.10 -8.26 -2.31
N GLU A 153 -3.05 -9.02 -2.62
CA GLU A 153 -2.33 -9.87 -1.66
C GLU A 153 -1.33 -9.07 -0.82
N LEU A 154 -0.88 -7.93 -1.35
CA LEU A 154 0.05 -7.01 -0.69
C LEU A 154 -0.48 -5.59 -0.76
N TRP A 155 -0.70 -4.96 0.39
CA TRP A 155 -1.09 -3.55 0.51
C TRP A 155 0.13 -2.70 0.87
N LEU A 156 0.34 -1.63 0.13
CA LEU A 156 1.43 -0.70 0.30
C LEU A 156 0.82 0.69 0.55
N LEU A 157 0.88 1.14 1.80
CA LEU A 157 0.19 2.33 2.26
C LEU A 157 1.21 3.41 2.62
N ASP A 158 1.25 4.49 1.84
CA ASP A 158 2.19 5.58 2.05
C ASP A 158 1.57 6.68 2.93
N GLU A 159 1.91 6.69 4.22
CA GLU A 159 1.38 7.60 5.24
C GLU A 159 -0.16 7.62 5.30
N PRO A 160 -0.82 6.47 5.55
CA PRO A 160 -2.28 6.36 5.53
C PRO A 160 -3.00 7.20 6.58
N HIS A 161 -2.32 7.58 7.66
CA HIS A 161 -2.86 8.40 8.75
C HIS A 161 -2.70 9.92 8.55
N ALA A 162 -2.00 10.34 7.50
CA ALA A 162 -1.70 11.75 7.26
C ALA A 162 -2.97 12.58 7.05
N ALA A 163 -3.08 13.70 7.75
CA ALA A 163 -4.21 14.64 7.71
C ALA A 163 -5.60 14.00 8.00
N LEU A 164 -5.62 12.92 8.80
CA LEU A 164 -6.85 12.30 9.29
C LEU A 164 -7.16 12.72 10.74
N ASP A 165 -8.45 12.84 11.05
CA ASP A 165 -8.94 12.89 12.43
C ASP A 165 -8.87 11.50 13.10
N GLU A 166 -9.09 11.46 14.40
CA GLU A 166 -8.98 10.24 15.22
C GLU A 166 -9.90 9.12 14.72
N ALA A 167 -11.18 9.43 14.45
CA ALA A 167 -12.14 8.45 13.96
C ALA A 167 -11.76 7.85 12.59
N ALA A 168 -11.16 8.65 11.71
CA ALA A 168 -10.67 8.16 10.42
C ALA A 168 -9.39 7.32 10.57
N ARG A 169 -8.51 7.62 11.54
CA ARG A 169 -7.34 6.78 11.88
C ARG A 169 -7.79 5.42 12.41
N ASP A 170 -8.75 5.37 13.33
CA ASP A 170 -9.31 4.12 13.85
C ASP A 170 -9.92 3.24 12.77
N LEU A 171 -10.55 3.87 11.76
CA LEU A 171 -11.07 3.13 10.61
C LEU A 171 -9.94 2.54 9.76
N VAL A 172 -8.88 3.30 9.46
CA VAL A 172 -7.69 2.81 8.76
C VAL A 172 -7.11 1.62 9.51
N ASP A 173 -6.93 1.75 10.82
CA ASP A 173 -6.30 0.74 11.66
C ASP A 173 -7.12 -0.55 11.70
N ARG A 174 -8.44 -0.44 11.83
CA ARG A 174 -9.35 -1.59 11.74
C ARG A 174 -9.26 -2.27 10.37
N LEU A 175 -9.27 -1.50 9.28
CA LEU A 175 -9.21 -2.07 7.93
C LEU A 175 -7.87 -2.76 7.64
N VAL A 176 -6.77 -2.22 8.14
CA VAL A 176 -5.44 -2.87 8.04
C VAL A 176 -5.42 -4.15 8.87
N THR A 177 -5.91 -4.09 10.12
CA THR A 177 -5.96 -5.25 11.01
C THR A 177 -6.83 -6.38 10.42
N ASP A 178 -8.01 -6.04 9.89
CA ASP A 178 -8.90 -6.98 9.20
C ASP A 178 -8.20 -7.64 8.00
N ALA A 179 -7.49 -6.84 7.18
CA ALA A 179 -6.79 -7.34 6.00
C ALA A 179 -5.69 -8.35 6.38
N VAL A 180 -4.89 -8.03 7.39
CA VAL A 180 -3.87 -8.93 7.96
C VAL A 180 -4.53 -10.20 8.50
N GLY A 181 -5.65 -10.07 9.22
CA GLY A 181 -6.40 -11.20 9.78
C GLY A 181 -6.92 -12.20 8.73
N VAL A 182 -7.09 -11.79 7.47
CA VAL A 182 -7.46 -12.67 6.35
C VAL A 182 -6.27 -13.04 5.45
N GLY A 183 -5.04 -12.78 5.89
CA GLY A 183 -3.80 -13.22 5.24
C GLY A 183 -3.20 -12.23 4.23
N VAL A 184 -3.70 -11.00 4.14
CA VAL A 184 -3.08 -9.95 3.31
C VAL A 184 -1.80 -9.46 4.00
N THR A 185 -0.70 -9.36 3.26
CA THR A 185 0.51 -8.67 3.76
C THR A 185 0.32 -7.17 3.65
N VAL A 186 0.67 -6.41 4.69
CA VAL A 186 0.54 -4.94 4.67
C VAL A 186 1.88 -4.30 5.01
N ILE A 187 2.30 -3.32 4.22
CA ILE A 187 3.42 -2.44 4.53
C ILE A 187 2.90 -1.01 4.62
N VAL A 188 3.11 -0.39 5.77
CA VAL A 188 2.70 0.99 6.06
C VAL A 188 3.94 1.85 6.25
N SER A 189 4.03 3.01 5.60
CA SER A 189 4.98 4.04 6.00
C SER A 189 4.34 4.99 7.02
N ALA A 190 5.11 5.37 8.04
CA ALA A 190 4.69 6.34 9.05
C ALA A 190 5.88 7.21 9.49
N HIS A 191 5.59 8.48 9.81
CA HIS A 191 6.55 9.38 10.46
C HIS A 191 6.39 9.36 12.00
N ASP A 192 5.15 9.26 12.48
CA ASP A 192 4.79 9.24 13.91
C ASP A 192 4.49 7.82 14.42
N ASP A 193 4.10 7.72 15.69
CA ASP A 193 3.69 6.48 16.31
C ASP A 193 2.35 5.95 15.75
N VAL A 194 2.35 4.67 15.37
CA VAL A 194 1.21 3.96 14.78
C VAL A 194 0.69 2.94 15.80
N THR A 195 0.35 3.42 17.00
CA THR A 195 0.03 2.57 18.15
C THR A 195 -1.26 1.76 17.96
N GLY A 196 -2.18 2.22 17.09
CA GLY A 196 -3.45 1.55 16.79
C GLY A 196 -3.37 0.38 15.79
N LEU A 197 -2.25 0.20 15.09
CA LEU A 197 -2.06 -0.93 14.18
C LEU A 197 -1.72 -2.22 14.96
N GLY A 198 -2.68 -3.14 15.04
CA GLY A 198 -2.52 -4.47 15.65
C GLY A 198 -2.04 -5.55 14.67
N GLY A 199 -1.67 -6.74 15.20
CA GLY A 199 -1.26 -7.92 14.42
C GLY A 199 0.22 -8.32 14.62
N ALA A 200 0.67 -9.34 13.86
CA ALA A 200 2.08 -9.71 13.78
C ALA A 200 2.85 -8.57 13.11
N ARG A 201 3.38 -7.68 13.95
CA ARG A 201 3.96 -6.41 13.58
C ARG A 201 5.47 -6.49 13.65
N HIS A 202 6.11 -6.13 12.56
CA HIS A 202 7.52 -5.81 12.52
C HIS A 202 7.69 -4.32 12.23
N GLU A 203 8.75 -3.74 12.76
CA GLU A 203 9.12 -2.36 12.45
C GLU A 203 10.50 -2.31 11.82
N VAL A 204 10.65 -1.46 10.81
CA VAL A 204 11.92 -1.21 10.15
C VAL A 204 12.13 0.29 10.06
N VAL A 205 13.29 0.75 10.53
CA VAL A 205 13.68 2.15 10.44
C VAL A 205 14.49 2.35 9.16
N ILE A 206 14.05 3.26 8.31
CA ILE A 206 14.73 3.68 7.09
C ILE A 206 15.41 5.02 7.33
N LEU A 207 16.71 5.12 7.03
CA LEU A 207 17.50 6.34 7.08
C LEU A 207 18.41 6.42 5.86
N GLY A 208 18.36 7.54 5.12
CA GLY A 208 19.24 7.77 3.95
C GLY A 208 19.15 6.69 2.86
N GLY A 209 17.98 6.09 2.66
CA GLY A 209 17.76 5.03 1.68
C GLY A 209 18.30 3.67 2.12
N ARG A 210 18.54 3.44 3.41
CA ARG A 210 19.02 2.17 3.99
C ARG A 210 18.17 1.74 5.18
N VAL A 211 18.17 0.45 5.46
CA VAL A 211 17.63 -0.10 6.71
C VAL A 211 18.66 0.15 7.82
N ALA A 212 18.24 0.88 8.86
CA ALA A 212 19.07 1.27 9.99
C ALA A 212 18.80 0.44 11.26
N GLY A 213 17.69 -0.29 11.30
CA GLY A 213 17.32 -1.17 12.40
C GLY A 213 15.98 -1.85 12.15
N SER A 214 15.73 -2.95 12.85
CA SER A 214 14.49 -3.72 12.81
C SER A 214 14.15 -4.28 14.19
N SER A 215 12.87 -4.40 14.51
CA SER A 215 12.33 -5.10 15.70
C SER A 215 11.19 -6.03 15.32
#